data_AF-A0A7S1S6N6-F1
#
_entry.id   AF-A0A7S1S6N6-F1
#
_cell.length_a   1.000
_cell.length_b   1.000
_cell.length_c   1.000
_cell.angle_alpha   90.00
_cell.angle_beta   90.00
_cell.angle_gamma   90.00
#
_symmetry.space_group_name_H-M   'P 1'
#
loop_
_entity.id
_entity.type
_entity.pdbx_description
1 polymer ?
#
loop_
_entity_poly.entity_id
_entity_poly.type
_entity_poly.pdbx_seq_one_letter_code
_entity_poly.pdbx_strand_id
1 'polypeptide(L)'
;LDGKVQSAKADSERVQETMAAKSSALDDVVAAVAGASQALTEAENAQRLGDARFTEAGEEKKQLDDALEQHIKPLKEVEGFQADQAKAHLQVVLPIAKRLSLDDSLVIALPNVVVREPGSRGAFDCMVLDQLETSLRTHLAKLTSELDAGAPAAAERAAAVESARGKAKAAEDGKNAAEGDLADARAAEAEATSAVASAEAAVEAFVSGRKAEAKAFEDKDFALQNFTGYNVECFAQLRDRTASAGA
;
A
#
# COMPACT_ATOMS: atom_id res chain seq x y z
N LEU A 1 -25.18 44.18 -1.58
CA LEU A 1 -25.34 42.94 -2.40
C LEU A 1 -24.06 42.69 -3.18
N ASP A 2 -23.50 43.70 -3.83
CA ASP A 2 -22.17 43.63 -4.48
C ASP A 2 -21.05 43.11 -3.57
N GLY A 3 -20.98 43.57 -2.31
CA GLY A 3 -20.01 43.04 -1.34
C GLY A 3 -20.18 41.54 -1.02
N LYS A 4 -21.40 40.99 -1.13
CA LYS A 4 -21.63 39.54 -0.96
C LYS A 4 -21.12 38.75 -2.17
N VAL A 5 -21.29 39.28 -3.39
CA VAL A 5 -20.74 38.66 -4.62
C VAL A 5 -19.21 38.70 -4.58
N GLN A 6 -18.61 39.83 -4.20
CA GLN A 6 -17.16 39.94 -4.08
C GLN A 6 -16.59 38.97 -3.05
N SER A 7 -17.22 38.84 -1.88
CA SER A 7 -16.82 37.85 -0.87
C SER A 7 -16.93 36.42 -1.39
N ALA A 8 -18.05 36.06 -2.03
CA ALA A 8 -18.25 34.71 -2.57
C ALA A 8 -17.22 34.37 -3.66
N LYS A 9 -16.87 35.35 -4.52
CA LYS A 9 -15.84 35.18 -5.56
C LYS A 9 -14.46 34.97 -4.96
N ALA A 10 -14.09 35.79 -3.97
CA ALA A 10 -12.82 35.64 -3.26
C ALA A 10 -12.71 34.28 -2.55
N ASP A 11 -13.80 33.79 -1.95
CA ASP A 11 -13.82 32.45 -1.36
C ASP A 11 -13.70 31.34 -2.41
N SER A 12 -14.37 31.47 -3.56
CA SER A 12 -14.25 30.53 -4.68
C SER A 12 -12.82 30.46 -5.22
N GLU A 13 -12.15 31.60 -5.40
CA GLU A 13 -10.75 31.68 -5.84
C GLU A 13 -9.82 30.99 -4.82
N ARG A 14 -9.98 31.28 -3.52
CA ARG A 14 -9.19 30.64 -2.45
C ARG A 14 -9.38 29.13 -2.42
N VAL A 15 -10.60 28.64 -2.63
CA VAL A 15 -10.87 27.20 -2.65
C VAL A 15 -10.29 26.53 -3.91
N GLN A 16 -10.32 27.21 -5.06
CA GLN A 16 -9.66 26.73 -6.28
C GLN A 16 -8.14 26.59 -6.11
N GLU A 17 -7.49 27.57 -5.49
CA GLU A 17 -6.06 27.46 -5.15
C GLU A 17 -5.78 26.29 -4.21
N THR A 18 -6.67 26.06 -3.23
CA THR A 18 -6.57 24.92 -2.31
C THR A 18 -6.72 23.59 -3.06
N MET A 19 -7.70 23.47 -3.95
CA MET A 19 -7.91 22.26 -4.76
C MET A 19 -6.71 21.99 -5.68
N ALA A 20 -6.17 23.02 -6.33
CA ALA A 20 -4.97 22.90 -7.16
C ALA A 20 -3.76 22.42 -6.32
N ALA A 21 -3.56 22.97 -5.13
CA ALA A 21 -2.50 22.54 -4.22
C ALA A 21 -2.68 21.08 -3.78
N LYS A 22 -3.91 20.65 -3.46
CA LYS A 22 -4.21 19.25 -3.10
C LYS A 22 -4.03 18.29 -4.27
N SER A 23 -4.35 18.71 -5.50
CA SER A 23 -4.09 17.92 -6.71
C SER A 23 -2.59 17.71 -6.92
N SER A 24 -1.79 18.77 -6.81
CA SER A 24 -0.32 18.67 -6.90
C SER A 24 0.25 17.76 -5.82
N ALA A 25 -0.25 17.86 -4.58
CA ALA A 25 0.19 17.01 -3.49
C ALA A 25 -0.15 15.53 -3.73
N LEU A 26 -1.31 15.23 -4.35
CA LEU A 26 -1.65 13.88 -4.76
C LEU A 26 -0.68 13.35 -5.82
N ASP A 27 -0.33 14.16 -6.82
CA ASP A 27 0.64 13.77 -7.85
C ASP A 27 2.02 13.41 -7.25
N ASP A 28 2.51 14.22 -6.30
CA ASP A 28 3.76 13.96 -5.59
C ASP A 28 3.71 12.64 -4.81
N VAL A 29 2.59 12.36 -4.13
CA VAL A 29 2.42 11.13 -3.36
C VAL A 29 2.26 9.90 -4.27
N VAL A 30 1.60 10.04 -5.42
CA VAL A 30 1.53 8.97 -6.43
C VAL A 30 2.92 8.62 -6.95
N ALA A 31 3.77 9.63 -7.21
CA ALA A 31 5.16 9.39 -7.57
C ALA A 31 5.94 8.69 -6.44
N ALA A 32 5.68 9.05 -5.19
CA ALA A 32 6.29 8.38 -4.02
C ALA A 32 5.86 6.91 -3.90
N VAL A 33 4.58 6.58 -4.16
CA VAL A 33 4.08 5.19 -4.19
C VAL A 33 4.79 4.39 -5.28
N ALA A 34 4.95 4.95 -6.47
CA ALA A 34 5.66 4.29 -7.57
C ALA A 34 7.12 3.99 -7.19
N GLY A 35 7.83 4.97 -6.64
CA GLY A 35 9.21 4.80 -6.17
C GLY A 35 9.33 3.77 -5.05
N ALA A 36 8.44 3.80 -4.06
CA ALA A 36 8.45 2.85 -2.95
C ALA A 36 8.12 1.42 -3.39
N SER A 37 7.20 1.24 -4.34
CA SER A 37 6.86 -0.06 -4.92
C SER A 37 8.00 -0.65 -5.73
N GLN A 38 8.72 0.18 -6.50
CA GLN A 38 9.93 -0.23 -7.20
C GLN A 38 11.01 -0.68 -6.20
N ALA A 39 11.28 0.12 -5.16
CA ALA A 39 12.27 -0.22 -4.15
C ALA A 39 11.94 -1.53 -3.41
N LEU A 40 10.66 -1.80 -3.13
CA LEU A 40 10.22 -3.07 -2.57
C LEU A 40 10.51 -4.24 -3.52
N THR A 41 10.16 -4.08 -4.80
CA THR A 41 10.42 -5.12 -5.82
C THR A 41 11.92 -5.41 -5.97
N GLU A 42 12.76 -4.37 -5.94
CA GLU A 42 14.21 -4.51 -6.00
C GLU A 42 14.76 -5.23 -4.75
N ALA A 43 14.29 -4.87 -3.56
CA ALA A 43 14.68 -5.52 -2.31
C ALA A 43 14.25 -7.01 -2.27
N GLU A 44 13.03 -7.33 -2.68
CA GLU A 44 12.53 -8.72 -2.72
C GLU A 44 13.33 -9.57 -3.71
N ASN A 45 13.70 -9.01 -4.88
CA ASN A 45 14.56 -9.69 -5.83
C ASN A 45 15.99 -9.89 -5.30
N ALA A 46 16.56 -8.88 -4.65
CA ALA A 46 17.87 -8.98 -4.02
C ALA A 46 17.87 -10.06 -2.92
N GLN A 47 16.82 -10.11 -2.09
CA GLN A 47 16.65 -11.17 -1.10
C GLN A 47 16.56 -12.54 -1.75
N ARG A 48 15.65 -12.73 -2.71
CA ARG A 48 15.45 -14.02 -3.39
C ARG A 48 16.73 -14.54 -4.05
N LEU A 49 17.47 -13.67 -4.74
CA LEU A 49 18.71 -14.05 -5.43
C LEU A 49 19.87 -14.27 -4.45
N GLY A 50 20.01 -13.39 -3.45
CA GLY A 50 21.08 -13.47 -2.45
C GLY A 50 20.91 -14.62 -1.46
N ASP A 51 19.67 -14.98 -1.13
CA ASP A 51 19.33 -16.04 -0.17
C ASP A 51 19.19 -17.42 -0.83
N ALA A 52 19.28 -17.52 -2.16
CA ALA A 52 19.09 -18.79 -2.88
C ALA A 52 20.05 -19.87 -2.35
N ARG A 53 21.36 -19.59 -2.34
CA ARG A 53 22.37 -20.53 -1.84
C ARG A 53 22.26 -20.77 -0.33
N PHE A 54 21.91 -19.74 0.43
CA PHE A 54 21.70 -19.85 1.88
C PHE A 54 20.55 -20.82 2.20
N THR A 55 19.45 -20.72 1.45
CA THR A 55 18.28 -21.60 1.58
C THR A 55 18.64 -23.04 1.17
N GLU A 56 19.30 -23.22 0.02
CA GLU A 56 19.78 -24.52 -0.44
C GLU A 56 20.72 -25.18 0.58
N ALA A 57 21.71 -24.44 1.10
CA ALA A 57 22.64 -24.94 2.11
C ALA A 57 21.93 -25.35 3.40
N GLY A 58 20.87 -24.64 3.80
CA GLY A 58 20.03 -24.98 4.94
C GLY A 58 19.27 -26.30 4.74
N GLU A 59 18.68 -26.50 3.56
CA GLU A 59 18.00 -27.75 3.19
C GLU A 59 18.98 -28.92 3.10
N GLU A 60 20.14 -28.71 2.46
CA GLU A 60 21.21 -29.69 2.39
C GLU A 60 21.70 -30.09 3.78
N LYS A 61 21.93 -29.11 4.68
CA LYS A 61 22.33 -29.38 6.06
C LYS A 61 21.30 -30.25 6.77
N LYS A 62 20.02 -29.90 6.66
CA LYS A 62 18.92 -30.68 7.27
C LYS A 62 18.90 -32.12 6.76
N GLN A 63 19.04 -32.33 5.45
CA GLN A 63 19.11 -33.67 4.87
C GLN A 63 20.29 -34.48 5.41
N LEU A 64 21.44 -33.85 5.65
CA LEU A 64 22.61 -34.53 6.21
C LEU A 64 22.45 -34.84 7.70
N ASP A 65 21.89 -33.93 8.48
CA ASP A 65 21.53 -34.17 9.89
C ASP A 65 20.56 -35.36 9.99
N ASP A 66 19.49 -35.36 9.17
CA ASP A 66 18.51 -36.43 9.11
C ASP A 66 19.15 -37.76 8.66
N ALA A 67 20.04 -37.74 7.66
CA ALA A 67 20.76 -38.93 7.22
C ALA A 67 21.63 -39.53 8.33
N LEU A 68 22.35 -38.70 9.06
CA LEU A 68 23.21 -39.12 10.16
C LEU A 68 22.40 -39.75 11.31
N GLU A 69 21.33 -39.08 11.76
CA GLU A 69 20.54 -39.54 12.91
C GLU A 69 19.58 -40.68 12.56
N GLN A 70 18.88 -40.63 11.42
CA GLN A 70 17.80 -41.57 11.09
C GLN A 70 18.28 -42.77 10.27
N HIS A 71 19.46 -42.71 9.66
CA HIS A 71 19.93 -43.79 8.78
C HIS A 71 21.31 -44.32 9.16
N ILE A 72 22.32 -43.48 9.40
CA ILE A 72 23.66 -43.95 9.73
C ILE A 72 23.74 -44.49 11.15
N LYS A 73 23.21 -43.75 12.12
CA LYS A 73 23.26 -44.15 13.54
C LYS A 73 22.57 -45.49 13.82
N PRO A 74 21.35 -45.77 13.31
CA PRO A 74 20.76 -47.09 13.44
C PRO A 74 21.65 -48.16 12.82
N LEU A 75 22.15 -47.95 11.59
CA LEU A 75 23.01 -48.91 10.90
C LEU A 75 24.26 -49.28 11.71
N LYS A 76 24.75 -48.40 12.61
CA LYS A 76 25.90 -48.67 13.48
C LYS A 76 25.53 -49.29 14.82
N GLU A 77 24.45 -48.84 15.44
CA GLU A 77 24.18 -49.09 16.87
C GLU A 77 23.08 -50.12 17.13
N VAL A 78 22.17 -50.34 16.17
CA VAL A 78 21.01 -51.23 16.37
C VAL A 78 21.34 -52.64 15.89
N GLU A 79 21.27 -53.59 16.82
CA GLU A 79 21.40 -55.02 16.52
C GLU A 79 20.07 -55.64 16.05
N GLY A 80 20.14 -56.78 15.35
CA GLY A 80 18.97 -57.53 14.90
C GLY A 80 18.26 -56.96 13.67
N PHE A 81 18.95 -56.13 12.87
CA PHE A 81 18.40 -55.65 11.61
C PHE A 81 18.14 -56.79 10.63
N GLN A 82 16.92 -56.86 10.11
CA GLN A 82 16.68 -57.69 8.93
C GLN A 82 17.36 -57.05 7.71
N ALA A 83 17.87 -57.88 6.79
CA ALA A 83 18.58 -57.40 5.60
C ALA A 83 17.77 -56.38 4.77
N ASP A 84 16.45 -56.48 4.78
CA ASP A 84 15.57 -55.55 4.06
C ASP A 84 15.45 -54.18 4.76
N GLN A 85 15.55 -54.12 6.09
CA GLN A 85 15.60 -52.87 6.84
C GLN A 85 16.93 -52.14 6.62
N ALA A 86 18.06 -52.86 6.62
CA ALA A 86 19.36 -52.29 6.31
C ALA A 86 19.41 -51.72 4.87
N LYS A 87 18.81 -52.43 3.90
CA LYS A 87 18.66 -51.93 2.53
C LYS A 87 17.82 -50.66 2.45
N ALA A 88 16.76 -50.53 3.25
CA ALA A 88 15.93 -49.32 3.26
C ALA A 88 16.72 -48.07 3.71
N HIS A 89 17.55 -48.18 4.76
CA HIS A 89 18.45 -47.08 5.14
C HIS A 89 19.48 -46.78 4.05
N LEU A 90 20.04 -47.81 3.42
CA LEU A 90 21.01 -47.67 2.34
C LEU A 90 20.44 -46.95 1.10
N GLN A 91 19.16 -47.17 0.78
CA GLN A 91 18.48 -46.50 -0.33
C GLN A 91 18.41 -44.97 -0.16
N VAL A 92 18.43 -44.48 1.08
CA VAL A 92 18.49 -43.04 1.38
C VAL A 92 19.93 -42.53 1.40
N VAL A 93 20.85 -43.29 1.98
CA VAL A 93 22.24 -42.88 2.20
C VAL A 93 23.07 -42.88 0.90
N LEU A 94 22.88 -43.87 0.02
CA LEU A 94 23.67 -43.99 -1.21
C LEU A 94 23.52 -42.79 -2.17
N PRO A 95 22.29 -42.29 -2.46
CA PRO A 95 22.13 -41.07 -3.25
C PRO A 95 22.85 -39.86 -2.65
N ILE A 96 22.82 -39.71 -1.33
CA ILE A 96 23.49 -38.60 -0.63
C ILE A 96 25.01 -38.72 -0.78
N ALA A 97 25.57 -39.91 -0.54
CA ALA A 97 27.00 -40.16 -0.70
C ALA A 97 27.49 -39.88 -2.14
N LYS A 98 26.69 -40.25 -3.15
CA LYS A 98 26.99 -39.94 -4.56
C LYS A 98 26.88 -38.44 -4.86
N ARG A 99 25.83 -37.78 -4.37
CA ARG A 99 25.61 -36.33 -4.55
C ARG A 99 26.75 -35.50 -3.97
N LEU A 100 27.28 -35.92 -2.82
CA LEU A 100 28.44 -35.30 -2.18
C LEU A 100 29.79 -35.69 -2.81
N SER A 101 29.78 -36.55 -3.83
CA SER A 101 30.98 -37.09 -4.48
C SER A 101 31.96 -37.70 -3.48
N LEU A 102 31.42 -38.49 -2.53
CA LEU A 102 32.26 -39.30 -1.65
C LEU A 102 33.02 -40.35 -2.46
N ASP A 103 34.12 -40.84 -1.89
CA ASP A 103 35.01 -41.80 -2.55
C ASP A 103 34.26 -43.01 -3.15
N ASP A 104 34.53 -43.34 -4.41
CA ASP A 104 33.81 -44.39 -5.13
C ASP A 104 33.99 -45.76 -4.48
N SER A 105 35.16 -46.04 -3.90
CA SER A 105 35.42 -47.31 -3.20
C SER A 105 34.56 -47.42 -1.93
N LEU A 106 34.34 -46.29 -1.24
CA LEU A 106 33.40 -46.20 -0.11
C LEU A 106 31.96 -46.49 -0.58
N VAL A 107 31.50 -45.83 -1.65
CA VAL A 107 30.15 -46.02 -2.19
C VAL A 107 29.91 -47.46 -2.66
N ILE A 108 30.91 -48.11 -3.24
CA ILE A 108 30.85 -49.51 -3.71
C ILE A 108 30.90 -50.49 -2.53
N ALA A 109 31.64 -50.19 -1.47
CA ALA A 109 31.77 -51.07 -0.30
C ALA A 109 30.50 -51.05 0.59
N LEU A 110 29.83 -49.90 0.70
CA LEU A 110 28.70 -49.69 1.61
C LEU A 110 27.61 -50.77 1.55
N PRO A 111 27.09 -51.20 0.37
CA PRO A 111 26.06 -52.23 0.29
C PRO A 111 26.48 -53.57 0.93
N ASN A 112 27.75 -53.95 0.80
CA ASN A 112 28.24 -55.22 1.32
C ASN A 112 28.45 -55.17 2.85
N VAL A 113 28.75 -53.98 3.37
CA VAL A 113 28.98 -53.73 4.79
C VAL A 113 27.67 -53.68 5.58
N VAL A 114 26.65 -52.98 5.06
CA VAL A 114 25.40 -52.76 5.80
C VAL A 114 24.49 -53.99 5.89
N VAL A 115 24.65 -54.98 4.99
CA VAL A 115 23.87 -56.23 5.01
C VAL A 115 24.28 -57.13 6.17
N ARG A 116 25.48 -56.92 6.74
CA ARG A 116 25.94 -57.60 7.96
C ARG A 116 25.47 -56.83 9.19
N GLU A 117 25.03 -57.57 10.21
CA GLU A 117 24.69 -57.00 11.51
C GLU A 117 25.91 -56.35 12.17
N PRO A 118 25.74 -55.29 12.99
CA PRO A 118 26.86 -54.58 13.62
C PRO A 118 27.86 -55.49 14.35
N GLY A 119 27.39 -56.46 15.14
CA GLY A 119 28.26 -57.40 15.87
C GLY A 119 29.00 -58.42 14.98
N SER A 120 28.59 -58.56 13.72
CA SER A 120 29.21 -59.48 12.75
C SER A 120 30.20 -58.80 11.80
N ARG A 121 30.40 -57.48 11.94
CA ARG A 121 31.27 -56.67 11.08
C ARG A 121 32.74 -56.79 11.48
N GLY A 122 33.61 -56.99 10.50
CA GLY A 122 35.05 -56.95 10.70
C GLY A 122 35.59 -55.53 10.82
N ALA A 123 36.88 -55.38 11.16
CA ALA A 123 37.52 -54.06 11.29
C ALA A 123 37.39 -53.19 10.03
N PHE A 124 37.45 -53.80 8.84
CA PHE A 124 37.24 -53.11 7.57
C PHE A 124 35.80 -52.57 7.42
N ASP A 125 34.80 -53.39 7.78
CA ASP A 125 33.39 -53.03 7.70
C ASP A 125 33.07 -51.83 8.63
N CYS A 126 33.62 -51.83 9.85
CA CYS A 126 33.50 -50.70 10.76
C CYS A 126 34.16 -49.43 10.21
N MET A 127 35.38 -49.55 9.66
CA MET A 127 36.12 -48.45 9.06
C MET A 127 35.33 -47.80 7.90
N VAL A 128 34.65 -48.58 7.06
CA VAL A 128 33.80 -48.05 5.97
C VAL A 128 32.68 -47.16 6.53
N LEU A 129 31.98 -47.60 7.58
CA LEU A 129 30.90 -46.79 8.18
C LEU A 129 31.43 -45.55 8.91
N ASP A 130 32.54 -45.68 9.63
CA ASP A 130 33.18 -44.55 10.30
C ASP A 130 33.67 -43.49 9.30
N GLN A 131 34.23 -43.93 8.16
CA GLN A 131 34.68 -43.03 7.10
C GLN A 131 33.49 -42.33 6.42
N LEU A 132 32.37 -43.02 6.22
CA LEU A 132 31.13 -42.42 5.71
C LEU A 132 30.62 -41.35 6.68
N GLU A 133 30.46 -41.68 7.95
CA GLU A 133 29.98 -40.75 8.98
C GLU A 133 30.89 -39.53 9.11
N THR A 134 32.21 -39.74 9.12
CA THR A 134 33.21 -38.66 9.15
C THR A 134 33.10 -37.75 7.93
N SER A 135 32.90 -38.32 6.73
CA SER A 135 32.75 -37.54 5.51
C SER A 135 31.47 -36.71 5.54
N LEU A 136 30.33 -37.30 5.93
CA LEU A 136 29.06 -36.58 6.08
C LEU A 136 29.16 -35.46 7.12
N ARG A 137 29.77 -35.73 8.28
CA ARG A 137 30.02 -34.71 9.31
C ARG A 137 30.92 -33.58 8.83
N THR A 138 31.94 -33.90 8.02
CA THR A 138 32.82 -32.87 7.43
C THR A 138 32.04 -31.97 6.48
N HIS A 139 31.18 -32.52 5.63
CA HIS A 139 30.29 -31.74 4.78
C HIS A 139 29.30 -30.91 5.59
N LEU A 140 28.75 -31.48 6.66
CA LEU A 140 27.83 -30.79 7.56
C LEU A 140 28.51 -29.58 8.25
N ALA A 141 29.75 -29.74 8.70
CA ALA A 141 30.54 -28.66 9.28
C ALA A 141 30.80 -27.54 8.25
N LYS A 142 31.09 -27.88 6.99
CA LYS A 142 31.24 -26.90 5.91
C LYS A 142 29.95 -26.12 5.66
N LEU A 143 28.81 -26.81 5.54
CA LEU A 143 27.50 -26.17 5.35
C LEU A 143 27.13 -25.30 6.55
N THR A 144 27.43 -25.74 7.77
CA THR A 144 27.21 -24.94 8.98
C THR A 144 28.03 -23.65 8.93
N SER A 145 29.32 -23.74 8.57
CA SER A 145 30.16 -22.56 8.41
C SER A 145 29.69 -21.64 7.27
N GLU A 146 29.17 -22.18 6.17
CA GLU A 146 28.61 -21.41 5.06
C GLU A 146 27.35 -20.64 5.51
N LEU A 147 26.46 -21.29 6.27
CA LEU A 147 25.28 -20.66 6.84
C LEU A 147 25.65 -19.59 7.88
N ASP A 148 26.58 -19.87 8.79
CA ASP A 148 27.00 -18.90 9.80
C ASP A 148 27.61 -17.65 9.14
N ALA A 149 28.41 -17.83 8.08
CA ALA A 149 28.98 -16.73 7.31
C ALA A 149 27.93 -15.96 6.47
N GLY A 150 26.92 -16.66 5.96
CA GLY A 150 25.84 -16.06 5.16
C GLY A 150 24.73 -15.39 5.97
N ALA A 151 24.58 -15.74 7.25
CA ALA A 151 23.48 -15.27 8.11
C ALA A 151 23.40 -13.74 8.24
N PRO A 152 24.50 -12.98 8.41
CA PRO A 152 24.43 -11.53 8.46
C PRO A 152 23.86 -10.91 7.18
N ALA A 153 24.33 -11.38 6.02
CA ALA A 153 23.88 -10.86 4.74
C ALA A 153 22.41 -11.22 4.45
N ALA A 154 21.95 -12.40 4.87
CA ALA A 154 20.54 -12.79 4.78
C ALA A 154 19.67 -11.92 5.70
N ALA A 155 20.12 -11.64 6.92
CA ALA A 155 19.44 -10.76 7.86
C ALA A 155 19.35 -9.31 7.33
N GLU A 156 20.42 -8.79 6.74
CA GLU A 156 20.44 -7.47 6.10
C GLU A 156 19.44 -7.36 4.94
N ARG A 157 19.38 -8.38 4.06
CA ARG A 157 18.41 -8.42 2.96
C ARG A 157 16.97 -8.51 3.47
N ALA A 158 16.70 -9.34 4.47
CA ALA A 158 15.38 -9.42 5.10
C ALA A 158 14.98 -8.07 5.73
N ALA A 159 15.90 -7.40 6.44
CA ALA A 159 15.65 -6.08 7.01
C ALA A 159 15.40 -5.00 5.93
N ALA A 160 16.11 -5.08 4.79
CA ALA A 160 15.89 -4.19 3.66
C ALA A 160 14.49 -4.36 3.06
N VAL A 161 14.01 -5.61 2.91
CA VAL A 161 12.66 -5.91 2.45
C VAL A 161 11.61 -5.37 3.43
N GLU A 162 11.76 -5.60 4.73
CA GLU A 162 10.82 -5.09 5.73
C GLU A 162 10.78 -3.55 5.78
N SER A 163 11.95 -2.90 5.68
CA SER A 163 12.03 -1.44 5.53
C SER A 163 11.33 -0.94 4.27
N ALA A 164 11.56 -1.59 3.12
CA ALA A 164 10.92 -1.21 1.86
C ALA A 164 9.39 -1.43 1.90
N ARG A 165 8.94 -2.55 2.50
CA ARG A 165 7.52 -2.86 2.73
C ARG A 165 6.86 -1.78 3.60
N GLY A 166 7.53 -1.36 4.67
CA GLY A 166 7.08 -0.27 5.52
C GLY A 166 6.92 1.05 4.77
N LYS A 167 7.90 1.41 3.92
CA LYS A 167 7.83 2.61 3.07
C LYS A 167 6.71 2.54 2.03
N ALA A 168 6.55 1.40 1.37
CA ALA A 168 5.48 1.20 0.39
C ALA A 168 4.10 1.34 1.04
N LYS A 169 3.91 0.74 2.22
CA LYS A 169 2.67 0.88 2.99
C LYS A 169 2.42 2.34 3.38
N ALA A 170 3.41 3.03 3.93
CA ALA A 170 3.27 4.43 4.33
C ALA A 170 2.95 5.36 3.15
N ALA A 171 3.53 5.08 1.97
CA ALA A 171 3.22 5.82 0.75
C ALA A 171 1.77 5.59 0.30
N GLU A 172 1.28 4.33 0.33
CA GLU A 172 -0.11 4.03 -0.03
C GLU A 172 -1.11 4.64 0.96
N ASP A 173 -0.81 4.59 2.26
CA ASP A 173 -1.63 5.27 3.29
C ASP A 173 -1.67 6.78 3.05
N GLY A 174 -0.53 7.38 2.68
CA GLY A 174 -0.44 8.79 2.31
C GLY A 174 -1.24 9.13 1.05
N LYS A 175 -1.24 8.24 0.05
CA LYS A 175 -2.01 8.42 -1.18
C LYS A 175 -3.50 8.41 -0.89
N ASN A 176 -3.99 7.46 -0.11
CA ASN A 176 -5.39 7.39 0.30
C ASN A 176 -5.82 8.66 1.05
N ALA A 177 -4.96 9.19 1.92
CA ALA A 177 -5.23 10.46 2.61
C ALA A 177 -5.29 11.65 1.63
N ALA A 178 -4.34 11.74 0.69
CA ALA A 178 -4.31 12.80 -0.32
C ALA A 178 -5.53 12.74 -1.27
N GLU A 179 -5.99 11.55 -1.64
CA GLU A 179 -7.23 11.34 -2.41
C GLU A 179 -8.46 11.84 -1.64
N GLY A 180 -8.53 11.56 -0.33
CA GLY A 180 -9.57 12.09 0.55
C GLY A 180 -9.57 13.61 0.62
N ASP A 181 -8.41 14.21 0.89
CA ASP A 181 -8.23 15.67 0.94
C ASP A 181 -8.63 16.36 -0.38
N LEU A 182 -8.31 15.75 -1.52
CA LEU A 182 -8.68 16.27 -2.83
C LEU A 182 -10.19 16.15 -3.08
N ALA A 183 -10.83 15.07 -2.62
CA ALA A 183 -12.27 14.92 -2.71
C ALA A 183 -13.00 15.99 -1.90
N ASP A 184 -12.55 16.25 -0.67
CA ASP A 184 -13.10 17.32 0.19
C ASP A 184 -12.90 18.70 -0.43
N ALA A 185 -11.72 18.97 -1.01
CA ALA A 185 -11.45 20.24 -1.68
C ALA A 185 -12.33 20.46 -2.92
N ARG A 186 -12.61 19.40 -3.70
CA ARG A 186 -13.55 19.46 -4.84
C ARG A 186 -14.99 19.71 -4.40
N ALA A 187 -15.41 19.10 -3.29
CA ALA A 187 -16.73 19.37 -2.72
C ALA A 187 -16.87 20.85 -2.30
N ALA A 188 -15.86 21.38 -1.61
CA ALA A 188 -15.81 22.80 -1.23
C ALA A 188 -15.81 23.73 -2.45
N GLU A 189 -15.12 23.37 -3.55
CA GLU A 189 -15.10 24.16 -4.78
C GLU A 189 -16.50 24.22 -5.40
N ALA A 190 -17.21 23.09 -5.45
CA ALA A 190 -18.58 23.04 -5.95
C ALA A 190 -19.53 23.90 -5.12
N GLU A 191 -19.42 23.86 -3.79
CA GLU A 191 -20.20 24.69 -2.87
C GLU A 191 -19.90 26.19 -3.06
N ALA A 192 -18.63 26.56 -3.14
CA ALA A 192 -18.22 27.96 -3.34
C ALA A 192 -18.72 28.50 -4.70
N THR A 193 -18.60 27.70 -5.76
CA THR A 193 -19.14 28.04 -7.09
C THR A 193 -20.65 28.24 -7.05
N SER A 194 -21.38 27.37 -6.33
CA SER A 194 -22.82 27.51 -6.13
C SER A 194 -23.18 28.78 -5.36
N ALA A 195 -22.40 29.13 -4.33
CA ALA A 195 -22.58 30.34 -3.54
C ALA A 195 -22.38 31.62 -4.38
N VAL A 196 -21.39 31.63 -5.29
CA VAL A 196 -21.20 32.72 -6.25
C VAL A 196 -22.43 32.89 -7.14
N ALA A 197 -22.91 31.79 -7.76
CA ALA A 197 -24.09 31.83 -8.62
C ALA A 197 -25.35 32.32 -7.87
N SER A 198 -25.55 31.86 -6.64
CA SER A 198 -26.65 32.30 -5.79
C SER A 198 -26.56 33.79 -5.43
N ALA A 199 -25.36 34.27 -5.10
CA ALA A 199 -25.13 35.68 -4.79
C ALA A 199 -25.40 36.59 -6.00
N GLU A 200 -24.94 36.18 -7.19
CA GLU A 200 -25.19 36.91 -8.45
C GLU A 200 -26.69 36.96 -8.79
N ALA A 201 -27.39 35.82 -8.69
CA ALA A 201 -28.84 35.77 -8.91
C ALA A 201 -29.61 36.66 -7.92
N ALA A 202 -29.16 36.73 -6.66
CA ALA A 202 -29.78 37.62 -5.66
C ALA A 202 -29.58 39.11 -6.00
N VAL A 203 -28.44 39.49 -6.58
CA VAL A 203 -28.19 40.86 -7.05
C VAL A 203 -29.11 41.18 -8.23
N GLU A 204 -29.21 40.28 -9.21
CA GLU A 204 -30.07 40.47 -10.38
C GLU A 204 -31.55 40.61 -10.00
N ALA A 205 -32.04 39.74 -9.10
CA ALA A 205 -33.39 39.80 -8.58
C ALA A 205 -33.66 41.12 -7.84
N PHE A 206 -32.72 41.59 -7.02
CA PHE A 206 -32.84 42.86 -6.31
C PHE A 206 -32.87 44.06 -7.27
N VAL A 207 -31.97 44.10 -8.26
CA VAL A 207 -31.94 45.17 -9.27
C VAL A 207 -33.24 45.22 -10.06
N SER A 208 -33.77 44.06 -10.45
CA SER A 208 -35.03 43.95 -11.19
C SER A 208 -36.23 44.38 -10.35
N GLY A 209 -36.31 43.93 -9.09
CA GLY A 209 -37.33 44.35 -8.13
C GLY A 209 -37.33 45.85 -7.88
N ARG A 210 -36.14 46.44 -7.63
CA ARG A 210 -35.99 47.88 -7.44
C ARG A 210 -36.44 48.70 -8.65
N LYS A 211 -36.17 48.23 -9.88
CA LYS A 211 -36.68 48.89 -11.10
C LYS A 211 -38.20 48.86 -11.18
N ALA A 212 -38.81 47.73 -10.85
CA ALA A 212 -40.27 47.58 -10.83
C ALA A 212 -40.92 48.49 -9.76
N GLU A 213 -40.35 48.53 -8.57
CA GLU A 213 -40.80 49.42 -7.48
C GLU A 213 -40.63 50.90 -7.83
N ALA A 214 -39.51 51.29 -8.44
CA ALA A 214 -39.28 52.66 -8.89
C ALA A 214 -40.33 53.09 -9.93
N LYS A 215 -40.61 52.24 -10.92
CA LYS A 215 -41.68 52.51 -11.89
C LYS A 215 -43.05 52.63 -11.21
N ALA A 216 -43.38 51.72 -10.30
CA ALA A 216 -44.64 51.78 -9.57
C ALA A 216 -44.76 53.06 -8.71
N PHE A 217 -43.66 53.50 -8.11
CA PHE A 217 -43.60 54.77 -7.39
C PHE A 217 -43.85 55.96 -8.33
N GLU A 218 -43.18 56.03 -9.49
CA GLU A 218 -43.39 57.08 -10.50
C GLU A 218 -44.85 57.13 -10.97
N ASP A 219 -45.46 55.98 -11.28
CA ASP A 219 -46.86 55.89 -11.69
C ASP A 219 -47.82 56.41 -10.60
N LYS A 220 -47.54 56.10 -9.33
CA LYS A 220 -48.35 56.53 -8.18
C LYS A 220 -48.15 58.00 -7.83
N ASP A 221 -46.92 58.51 -7.94
CA ASP A 221 -46.61 59.92 -7.74
C ASP A 221 -47.29 60.77 -8.82
N PHE A 222 -47.22 60.35 -10.09
CA PHE A 222 -47.96 60.99 -11.18
C PHE A 222 -49.47 61.00 -10.92
N ALA A 223 -50.04 59.86 -10.50
CA ALA A 223 -51.46 59.77 -10.17
C ALA A 223 -51.85 60.69 -9.00
N LEU A 224 -51.01 60.81 -7.98
CA LEU A 224 -51.20 61.72 -6.85
C LEU A 224 -51.15 63.17 -7.29
N GLN A 225 -50.11 63.56 -8.03
CA GLN A 225 -49.95 64.92 -8.56
C GLN A 225 -51.14 65.32 -9.44
N ASN A 226 -51.62 64.41 -10.30
CA ASN A 226 -52.82 64.64 -11.10
C ASN A 226 -54.08 64.78 -10.22
N PHE A 227 -54.22 63.97 -9.17
CA PHE A 227 -55.33 64.11 -8.24
C PHE A 227 -55.31 65.46 -7.50
N THR A 228 -54.16 65.85 -6.95
CA THR A 228 -54.04 67.08 -6.18
C THR A 228 -54.06 68.34 -7.05
N GLY A 229 -53.36 68.34 -8.18
CA GLY A 229 -53.20 69.51 -9.04
C GLY A 229 -54.35 69.70 -10.04
N TYR A 230 -55.07 68.65 -10.41
CA TYR A 230 -56.20 68.78 -11.33
C TYR A 230 -57.55 68.54 -10.63
N ASN A 231 -57.76 67.35 -10.07
CA ASN A 231 -59.09 66.98 -9.55
C ASN A 231 -59.50 67.82 -8.33
N VAL A 232 -58.60 68.02 -7.36
CA VAL A 232 -58.88 68.84 -6.17
C VAL A 232 -59.04 70.32 -6.55
N GLU A 233 -58.22 70.84 -7.47
CA GLU A 233 -58.37 72.23 -7.95
C GLU A 233 -59.72 72.44 -8.66
N CYS A 234 -60.12 71.54 -9.54
CA CYS A 234 -61.44 71.59 -10.18
C CYS A 234 -62.57 71.54 -9.14
N PHE A 235 -62.47 70.67 -8.14
CA PHE A 235 -63.45 70.60 -7.05
C PHE A 235 -63.50 71.91 -6.25
N ALA A 236 -62.35 72.48 -5.89
CA ALA A 236 -62.27 73.74 -5.16
C ALA A 236 -62.95 74.88 -5.94
N GLN A 237 -62.69 74.98 -7.25
CA GLN A 237 -63.36 75.96 -8.11
C GLN A 237 -64.89 75.79 -8.12
N LEU A 238 -65.39 74.56 -8.24
CA LEU A 238 -66.84 74.28 -8.23
C LEU A 238 -67.49 74.60 -6.87
N ARG A 239 -66.83 74.23 -5.77
CA ARG A 239 -67.25 74.55 -4.40
C ARG A 239 -67.33 76.07 -4.17
N ASP A 240 -66.28 76.79 -4.55
CA ASP A 240 -66.20 78.24 -4.31
C ASP A 240 -67.26 79.00 -5.15
N ARG A 241 -67.58 78.50 -6.35
CA ARG A 241 -68.68 79.03 -7.19
C ARG A 241 -70.08 78.81 -6.61
N THR A 242 -70.30 77.69 -5.94
CA THR A 242 -71.60 77.37 -5.32
C THR A 242 -71.77 78.10 -3.99
N ALA A 243 -70.70 78.31 -3.23
CA ALA A 243 -70.70 79.14 -2.02
C ALA A 243 -70.99 80.63 -2.32
N SER A 244 -70.53 81.17 -3.46
CA SER A 244 -70.80 82.56 -3.84
C SER A 244 -72.21 82.81 -4.41
N ALA A 245 -73.00 81.76 -4.69
CA ALA A 245 -74.34 81.86 -5.27
C ALA A 245 -75.47 81.73 -4.22
N GLY A 246 -75.11 81.45 -2.95
CA GLY A 246 -76.05 81.29 -1.83
C GLY A 246 -75.98 82.37 -0.74
N ALA A 247 -75.24 83.46 -0.98
CA ALA A 247 -75.18 84.66 -0.14
C ALA A 247 -75.77 85.85 -0.89
#